data_AF-A0A6P0VC83-F1
#
_entry.id   AF-A0A6P0VC83-F1
#
_cell.length_a   1.000
_cell.length_b   1.000
_cell.length_c   1.000
_cell.angle_alpha   90.00
_cell.angle_beta   90.00
_cell.angle_gamma   90.00
#
_symmetry.space_group_name_H-M   'P 1'
#
loop_
_entity.id
_entity.type
_entity.pdbx_description
1 polymer ?
#
loop_
_entity_poly.entity_id
_entity_poly.type
_entity_poly.pdbx_seq_one_letter_code
_entity_poly.pdbx_strand_id
1 'polypeptide(L)'
;MSVQVIIISFLAFLLLFTGVGIYSTTRKQNNTSDYLLASRNVNPWLTALSAFATSYSGFMFIGLIGWTYQVGISTFWVMLITLLGNYAVWLLVYKQLRVVSEETA
;
A
#
# COMPACT_ATOMS: atom_id res chain seq x y z
N MET A 1 -19.61 -6.00 21.30
CA MET A 1 -18.73 -4.81 21.46
C MET A 1 -19.64 -3.59 21.55
N SER A 2 -19.47 -2.72 22.55
CA SER A 2 -20.34 -1.53 22.66
C SER A 2 -20.02 -0.53 21.55
N VAL A 3 -21.03 0.20 21.07
CA VAL A 3 -20.87 1.22 20.01
C VAL A 3 -19.82 2.27 20.40
N GLN A 4 -19.73 2.61 21.68
CA GLN A 4 -18.71 3.50 22.22
C GLN A 4 -17.28 3.00 21.95
N VAL A 5 -17.01 1.70 22.13
CA VAL A 5 -15.68 1.12 21.86
C VAL A 5 -15.34 1.19 20.36
N ILE A 6 -16.32 0.99 19.48
CA ILE A 6 -16.13 1.12 18.03
C ILE A 6 -15.73 2.55 17.66
N ILE A 7 -16.46 3.55 18.16
CA ILE A 7 -16.20 4.96 17.84
C ILE A 7 -14.83 5.39 18.37
N ILE A 8 -14.51 5.04 19.63
CA ILE A 8 -13.24 5.41 20.25
C ILE A 8 -12.07 4.79 19.48
N SER A 9 -12.14 3.50 19.16
CA SER A 9 -11.07 2.83 18.40
C SER A 9 -10.91 3.42 17.00
N PHE A 10 -12.00 3.67 16.29
CA PHE A 10 -11.98 4.29 14.96
C PHE A 10 -11.31 5.68 14.98
N LEU A 11 -11.73 6.55 15.90
CA LEU A 11 -11.14 7.88 16.04
C LEU A 11 -9.67 7.83 16.45
N ALA A 12 -9.30 6.90 17.35
CA ALA A 12 -7.91 6.72 17.76
C ALA A 12 -7.01 6.32 16.58
N PHE A 13 -7.45 5.39 15.73
CA PHE A 13 -6.70 5.01 14.52
C PHE A 13 -6.60 6.16 13.52
N LEU A 14 -7.69 6.91 13.28
CA LEU A 14 -7.66 8.07 12.39
C LEU A 14 -6.66 9.14 12.88
N LEU A 15 -6.69 9.45 14.18
CA LEU A 15 -5.76 10.41 14.77
C LEU A 15 -4.31 9.90 14.71
N LEU A 16 -4.07 8.60 14.91
CA LEU A 16 -2.75 8.00 14.78
C LEU A 16 -2.21 8.19 13.35
N PHE A 17 -2.96 7.80 12.33
CA PHE A 17 -2.53 7.96 10.93
C PHE A 17 -2.30 9.42 10.55
N THR A 18 -3.20 10.30 10.98
CA THR A 18 -3.06 11.75 10.77
C THR A 18 -1.80 12.28 11.45
N GLY A 19 -1.54 11.88 12.70
CA GLY A 19 -0.35 12.25 13.46
C GLY A 19 0.95 11.78 12.79
N VAL A 20 0.99 10.56 12.26
CA VAL A 20 2.13 10.05 11.48
C VAL A 20 2.34 10.90 10.21
N GLY A 21 1.27 11.26 9.50
CA GLY A 21 1.33 12.12 8.33
C GLY A 21 1.90 13.51 8.66
N ILE A 22 1.39 14.15 9.71
CA ILE A 22 1.91 15.45 10.19
C ILE A 22 3.37 15.33 10.59
N TYR A 23 3.74 14.30 11.35
CA TYR A 23 5.13 14.07 11.75
C TYR A 23 6.05 13.91 10.54
N SER A 24 5.61 13.18 9.51
CA SER A 24 6.36 13.03 8.26
C SER A 24 6.65 14.39 7.61
N THR A 25 5.72 15.35 7.65
CA THR A 25 5.96 16.70 7.10
C THR A 25 7.08 17.45 7.81
N THR A 26 7.35 17.17 9.09
CA THR A 26 8.45 17.79 9.84
C THR A 26 9.82 17.16 9.54
N ARG A 27 9.84 16.00 8.88
CA ARG A 27 11.04 15.23 8.55
C ARG A 27 11.39 15.24 7.05
N LYS A 28 10.54 15.83 6.21
CA LYS A 28 10.75 15.90 4.75
C LYS A 28 11.88 16.86 4.36
N GLN A 29 12.48 16.63 3.21
CA GLN A 29 13.35 17.57 2.50
C GLN A 29 12.56 18.28 1.39
N ASN A 30 12.95 19.50 1.05
CA ASN A 30 12.26 20.30 0.02
C ASN A 30 12.79 19.99 -1.39
N ASN A 31 12.81 18.72 -1.77
CA ASN A 31 13.20 18.30 -3.12
C ASN A 31 12.30 17.15 -3.62
N THR A 32 12.27 16.99 -4.94
CA THR A 32 11.39 16.01 -5.61
C THR A 32 11.80 14.56 -5.30
N SER A 33 13.11 14.29 -5.20
CA SER A 33 13.64 12.96 -4.85
C SER A 33 13.20 12.49 -3.46
N ASP A 34 13.14 13.39 -2.47
CA ASP A 34 12.68 13.06 -1.13
C ASP A 34 11.18 12.83 -1.10
N TYR A 35 10.42 13.68 -1.80
CA TYR A 35 8.97 13.54 -1.87
C TYR A 35 8.52 12.25 -2.57
N LEU A 36 9.17 11.88 -3.68
CA LEU A 36 8.78 10.71 -4.48
C LEU A 36 9.44 9.40 -4.02
N LEU A 37 10.69 9.45 -3.55
CA LEU A 37 11.50 8.26 -3.28
C LEU A 37 12.02 8.19 -1.84
N ALA A 38 11.63 9.12 -0.96
CA ALA A 38 12.16 9.25 0.40
C ALA A 38 13.70 9.26 0.43
N SER A 39 14.30 9.90 -0.57
CA SER A 39 15.76 9.98 -0.78
C SER A 39 16.44 8.61 -0.81
N ARG A 40 15.69 7.54 -1.13
CA ARG A 40 16.14 6.13 -1.10
C ARG A 40 16.73 5.70 0.25
N ASN A 41 16.36 6.38 1.34
CA ASN A 41 16.89 6.15 2.68
C ASN A 41 16.01 5.22 3.55
N VAL A 42 14.92 4.70 2.97
CA VAL A 42 14.02 3.78 3.67
C VAL A 42 14.51 2.35 3.52
N ASN A 43 14.48 1.58 4.61
CA ASN A 43 14.86 0.16 4.59
C ASN A 43 13.99 -0.61 3.57
N PRO A 44 14.58 -1.43 2.67
CA PRO A 44 13.84 -2.17 1.64
C PRO A 44 12.65 -2.98 2.16
N TRP A 45 12.74 -3.56 3.36
CA TRP A 45 11.64 -4.33 3.96
C TRP A 45 10.44 -3.44 4.33
N LEU A 46 10.68 -2.22 4.81
CA LEU A 46 9.63 -1.25 5.09
C LEU A 46 8.99 -0.74 3.79
N THR A 47 9.79 -0.54 2.74
CA THR A 47 9.28 -0.19 1.42
C THR A 47 8.41 -1.31 0.84
N ALA A 48 8.82 -2.56 0.98
CA ALA A 48 8.03 -3.72 0.56
C ALA A 48 6.72 -3.85 1.35
N LEU A 49 6.77 -3.63 2.67
CA LEU A 49 5.57 -3.62 3.52
C LEU A 49 4.61 -2.49 3.12
N SER A 50 5.13 -1.30 2.82
CA SER A 50 4.34 -0.18 2.33
C SER A 50 3.65 -0.52 1.00
N ALA A 51 4.40 -1.07 0.03
CA ALA A 51 3.85 -1.50 -1.25
C ALA A 51 2.78 -2.59 -1.08
N PHE A 52 2.98 -3.53 -0.15
CA PHE A 52 1.98 -4.51 0.23
C PHE A 52 0.74 -3.82 0.78
N ALA A 53 0.86 -2.96 1.80
CA ALA A 53 -0.26 -2.22 2.37
C ALA A 53 -1.03 -1.39 1.33
N THR A 54 -0.35 -0.73 0.39
CA THR A 54 -0.96 0.01 -0.73
C THR A 54 -1.82 -0.89 -1.63
N SER A 55 -1.43 -2.16 -1.79
CA SER A 55 -2.17 -3.13 -2.61
C SER A 55 -3.48 -3.58 -1.95
N TYR A 56 -3.66 -3.36 -0.64
CA TYR A 56 -4.87 -3.74 0.09
C TYR A 56 -5.76 -2.53 0.37
N SER A 57 -6.90 -2.49 -0.32
CA SER A 57 -7.94 -1.49 -0.14
C SER A 57 -9.20 -2.09 0.48
N GLY A 58 -10.19 -1.24 0.77
CA GLY A 58 -11.51 -1.70 1.22
C GLY A 58 -12.17 -2.71 0.26
N PHE A 59 -11.82 -2.68 -1.03
CA PHE A 59 -12.26 -3.69 -1.98
C PHE A 59 -11.74 -5.09 -1.60
N MET A 60 -10.46 -5.22 -1.23
CA MET A 60 -9.91 -6.53 -0.86
C MET A 60 -10.58 -7.09 0.41
N PHE A 61 -10.94 -6.23 1.36
CA PHE A 61 -11.54 -6.66 2.63
C PHE A 61 -13.04 -6.91 2.58
N ILE A 62 -13.80 -6.12 1.82
CA ILE A 62 -15.27 -6.23 1.79
C ILE A 62 -15.75 -6.65 0.40
N GLY A 63 -15.25 -6.01 -0.64
CA GLY A 63 -15.66 -6.26 -2.03
C GLY A 63 -15.37 -7.68 -2.50
N LEU A 64 -14.13 -8.14 -2.34
CA LEU A 64 -13.71 -9.48 -2.75
C LEU A 64 -14.41 -10.57 -1.94
N ILE A 65 -14.64 -10.34 -0.63
CA ILE A 65 -15.40 -11.28 0.22
C ILE A 65 -16.85 -11.36 -0.27
N GLY A 66 -17.50 -10.21 -0.50
CA GLY A 66 -18.86 -10.17 -1.03
C GLY A 66 -18.98 -10.82 -2.41
N TRP A 67 -17.98 -10.62 -3.28
CA TRP A 67 -17.95 -11.26 -4.60
C TRP A 67 -17.76 -12.78 -4.49
N THR A 68 -16.87 -13.23 -3.60
CA THR A 68 -16.66 -14.66 -3.32
C THR A 68 -17.90 -15.31 -2.74
N TYR A 69 -18.65 -14.60 -1.90
CA TYR A 69 -19.94 -15.08 -1.40
C TYR A 69 -20.96 -15.34 -2.53
N GLN A 70 -20.96 -14.51 -3.57
CA GLN A 70 -21.89 -14.62 -4.71
C GLN A 70 -21.48 -15.67 -5.74
N VAL A 71 -20.19 -15.72 -6.10
CA VAL A 71 -19.67 -16.51 -7.24
C VAL A 71 -18.86 -17.73 -6.78
N GLY A 72 -18.68 -17.88 -5.47
CA GLY A 72 -17.98 -19.00 -4.85
C GLY A 72 -16.48 -18.99 -5.13
N ILE A 73 -15.87 -20.18 -5.08
CA ILE A 73 -14.42 -20.36 -5.12
C ILE A 73 -13.75 -19.95 -6.44
N SER A 74 -14.54 -19.69 -7.48
CA SER A 74 -14.03 -19.21 -8.77
C SER A 74 -13.29 -17.88 -8.66
N THR A 75 -13.57 -17.05 -7.65
CA THR A 75 -12.84 -15.81 -7.37
C THR A 75 -11.36 -16.03 -7.04
N PHE A 76 -10.97 -17.25 -6.67
CA PHE A 76 -9.57 -17.64 -6.49
C PHE A 76 -8.73 -17.36 -7.74
N TRP A 77 -9.29 -17.54 -8.94
CA TRP A 77 -8.59 -17.26 -10.19
C TRP A 77 -8.20 -15.78 -10.32
N VAL A 78 -9.03 -14.87 -9.82
CA VAL A 78 -8.71 -13.43 -9.82
C VAL A 78 -7.49 -13.17 -8.95
N MET A 79 -7.43 -13.76 -7.76
CA MET A 79 -6.28 -13.62 -6.86
C MET A 79 -5.01 -14.23 -7.49
N LEU A 80 -5.12 -15.42 -8.08
CA LEU A 80 -4.01 -16.12 -8.70
C LEU A 80 -3.45 -15.35 -9.90
N ILE A 81 -4.31 -14.89 -10.81
CA ILE A 81 -3.90 -14.12 -11.99
C ILE A 81 -3.29 -12.79 -11.56
N THR A 82 -3.86 -12.11 -10.56
CA THR A 82 -3.31 -10.85 -10.04
C THR A 82 -1.93 -11.07 -9.42
N LEU A 83 -1.73 -12.16 -8.68
CA LEU A 83 -0.44 -12.52 -8.10
C LEU A 83 0.61 -12.78 -9.19
N LEU A 84 0.29 -13.62 -10.16
CA LEU A 84 1.17 -13.95 -11.28
C LEU A 84 1.47 -12.72 -12.15
N GLY A 85 0.47 -11.87 -12.40
CA GLY A 85 0.62 -10.63 -13.14
C GLY A 85 1.57 -9.65 -12.44
N ASN A 86 1.40 -9.44 -11.13
CA ASN A 86 2.33 -8.60 -10.35
C ASN A 86 3.74 -9.18 -10.33
N TYR A 87 3.88 -10.50 -10.23
CA TYR A 87 5.19 -11.15 -10.29
C TYR A 87 5.86 -10.98 -11.66
N ALA A 88 5.10 -11.10 -12.76
CA ALA A 88 5.60 -10.87 -14.10
C ALA A 88 6.03 -9.40 -14.31
N VAL A 89 5.21 -8.44 -13.87
CA VAL A 89 5.57 -7.01 -13.85
C VAL A 89 6.85 -6.79 -13.04
N TRP A 90 7.01 -7.51 -11.93
CA TRP A 90 8.20 -7.40 -11.11
C TRP A 90 9.48 -7.81 -11.82
N LEU A 91 9.44 -8.93 -12.55
CA LEU A 91 10.56 -9.41 -13.33
C LEU A 91 10.88 -8.53 -14.56
N LEU A 92 9.84 -8.03 -15.24
CA LEU A 92 10.00 -7.39 -16.55
C LEU A 92 10.18 -5.87 -16.47
N VAL A 93 9.48 -5.20 -15.55
CA VAL A 93 9.28 -3.75 -15.60
C VAL A 93 10.04 -3.00 -14.51
N TYR A 94 10.08 -3.50 -13.27
CA TYR A 94 10.66 -2.71 -12.16
C TYR A 94 12.16 -2.42 -12.32
N LYS A 95 12.93 -3.29 -12.99
CA LYS A 95 14.34 -3.00 -13.27
C LYS A 95 14.49 -1.76 -14.15
N GLN A 96 13.68 -1.64 -15.19
CA GLN A 96 13.71 -0.49 -16.10
C GLN A 96 13.19 0.77 -15.41
N LEU A 97 12.09 0.66 -14.65
CA LEU A 97 11.56 1.77 -13.85
C LEU A 97 12.59 2.31 -12.86
N ARG A 98 13.38 1.43 -12.23
CA ARG A 98 14.43 1.85 -11.31
C ARG A 98 15.47 2.70 -12.02
N VAL A 99 15.97 2.30 -13.19
CA VAL A 99 16.97 3.06 -13.96
C VAL A 99 16.43 4.45 -14.31
N VAL A 100 15.23 4.53 -14.89
CA VAL A 100 14.60 5.82 -15.24
C VAL A 100 14.40 6.72 -14.01
N SER A 101 14.02 6.12 -12.88
CA SER A 101 13.87 6.85 -11.60
C SER A 101 15.19 7.33 -11.00
N GLU A 102 16.33 6.76 -11.40
CA GLU A 102 17.67 7.21 -10.98
C GLU A 102 18.18 8.34 -11.89
N GLU A 103 17.72 8.40 -13.13
CA GLU A 103 18.06 9.47 -14.08
C GLU A 103 17.22 10.74 -13.89
N THR A 104 15.96 10.61 -13.46
CA THR A 104 14.99 11.71 -13.41
C THR A 104 14.86 12.34 -12.01
N ALA A 105 15.27 11.64 -10.95
CA ALA A 105 15.12 12.07 -9.56
C ALA A 105 16.40 12.73 -9.03
#